data_AF-A0A183SCC5-F1
#
_entry.id   AF-A0A183SCC5-F1
#
_cell.length_a   1.000
_cell.length_b   1.000
_cell.length_c   1.000
_cell.angle_alpha   90.00
_cell.angle_beta   90.00
_cell.angle_gamma   90.00
#
_symmetry.space_group_name_H-M   'P 1'
#
loop_
_entity.id
_entity.type
_entity.pdbx_description
1 polymer ?
#
loop_
_entity_poly.entity_id
_entity_poly.type
_entity_poly.pdbx_seq_one_letter_code
_entity_poly.pdbx_strand_id
1 'polypeptide(L)'
;LCDWNNTLEYFQKTQPTHVVHLAAKVGGLFANMSDNLGFFRINMQINDNVLEASAKTGVKKVISCLSTCIFPDKTTYPIDETMVHNGPPHSSNYGYAYAKRMIDVMNQ
;
A
#
# COMPACT_ATOMS: atom_id res chain seq x y z
N LEU A 1 -4.87 11.73 -4.69
CA LEU A 1 -4.80 10.65 -3.69
C LEU A 1 -3.88 10.97 -2.51
N CYS A 2 -2.80 11.74 -2.64
CA CYS A 2 -2.04 12.19 -1.45
C CYS A 2 -2.72 13.34 -0.68
N ASP A 3 -3.65 14.04 -1.33
CA ASP A 3 -4.49 15.06 -0.69
C ASP A 3 -5.76 14.41 -0.14
N TRP A 4 -5.99 14.54 1.17
CA TRP A 4 -7.12 13.93 1.86
C TRP A 4 -8.46 14.52 1.40
N ASN A 5 -8.58 15.84 1.33
CA ASN A 5 -9.84 16.52 1.02
C ASN A 5 -10.33 16.16 -0.38
N ASN A 6 -9.43 16.21 -1.37
CA ASN A 6 -9.75 15.83 -2.75
C ASN A 6 -10.12 14.35 -2.87
N THR A 7 -9.49 13.48 -2.07
CA THR A 7 -9.80 12.04 -2.08
C THR A 7 -11.18 11.78 -1.47
N LEU A 8 -11.48 12.38 -0.31
CA LEU A 8 -12.78 12.24 0.34
C LEU A 8 -13.90 12.83 -0.51
N GLU A 9 -13.72 14.02 -1.08
CA GLU A 9 -14.71 14.66 -1.96
C GLU A 9 -15.03 13.76 -3.17
N TYR A 10 -14.01 13.16 -3.78
CA TYR A 10 -14.20 12.22 -4.88
C TYR A 10 -15.06 11.02 -4.47
N PHE A 11 -14.79 10.42 -3.30
CA PHE A 11 -15.54 9.28 -2.79
C PHE A 11 -16.99 9.66 -2.42
N GLN A 12 -17.19 10.82 -1.80
CA GLN A 12 -18.52 11.35 -1.47
C GLN A 12 -19.36 11.63 -2.72
N LYS A 13 -18.74 12.13 -3.79
CA LYS A 13 -19.40 12.39 -5.07
C LYS A 13 -19.73 11.12 -5.84
N THR A 14 -18.80 10.16 -5.86
CA THR A 14 -18.94 8.95 -6.69
C THR A 14 -19.66 7.80 -6.00
N GLN A 15 -19.71 7.79 -4.66
CA GLN A 15 -20.36 6.76 -3.83
C GLN A 15 -20.05 5.33 -4.32
N PRO A 16 -18.76 4.95 -4.45
CA PRO A 16 -18.41 3.64 -4.99
C PRO A 16 -18.86 2.53 -4.04
N THR A 17 -19.41 1.45 -4.60
CA THR A 17 -19.72 0.26 -3.79
C THR A 17 -18.49 -0.64 -3.61
N HIS A 18 -17.53 -0.58 -4.54
CA HIS A 18 -16.32 -1.39 -4.57
C HIS A 18 -15.14 -0.55 -5.06
N VAL A 19 -13.95 -0.83 -4.54
CA VAL A 19 -12.71 -0.13 -4.93
C VAL A 19 -11.65 -1.15 -5.30
N VAL A 20 -11.00 -0.94 -6.43
CA VAL A 20 -9.76 -1.63 -6.81
C VAL A 20 -8.62 -0.63 -6.69
N HIS A 21 -7.85 -0.75 -5.61
CA HIS A 21 -6.78 0.19 -5.26
C HIS A 21 -5.45 -0.24 -5.89
N LEU A 22 -5.17 0.33 -7.06
CA LEU A 22 -3.94 0.10 -7.85
C LEU A 22 -2.94 1.26 -7.75
N ALA A 23 -3.34 2.41 -7.20
CA ALA A 23 -2.50 3.59 -7.19
C ALA A 23 -1.33 3.42 -6.21
N ALA A 24 -0.12 3.75 -6.66
CA ALA A 24 1.08 3.72 -5.85
C ALA A 24 2.15 4.61 -6.48
N LYS A 25 3.07 5.12 -5.67
CA LYS A 25 4.36 5.58 -6.21
C LYS A 25 5.20 4.35 -6.53
N VAL A 26 5.38 4.11 -7.82
CA VAL A 26 6.15 2.99 -8.38
C VAL A 26 7.44 3.50 -9.02
N GLY A 27 8.45 2.62 -9.11
CA GLY A 27 9.72 2.92 -9.75
C GLY A 27 10.63 1.70 -9.77
N GLY A 28 11.71 1.78 -10.56
CA GLY A 28 12.73 0.73 -10.62
C GLY A 28 13.57 0.65 -9.35
N LEU A 29 14.46 -0.36 -9.31
CA LEU A 29 15.36 -0.62 -8.18
C LEU A 29 16.13 0.62 -7.72
N PHE A 30 16.80 1.31 -8.64
CA PHE A 30 17.61 2.50 -8.32
C PHE A 30 16.78 3.66 -7.78
N ALA A 31 15.56 3.87 -8.30
CA ALA A 31 14.67 4.92 -7.82
C ALA A 31 14.27 4.67 -6.36
N ASN A 32 13.90 3.43 -6.03
CA ASN A 32 13.55 3.06 -4.66
C ASN A 32 14.72 3.24 -3.69
N MET A 33 15.91 2.80 -4.09
CA MET A 33 17.13 2.95 -3.29
C MET A 33 17.46 4.41 -3.03
N SER A 34 17.31 5.27 -4.05
CA SER A 34 17.62 6.69 -3.96
C SER A 34 16.63 7.51 -3.12
N ASP A 35 15.38 7.02 -2.94
CA ASP A 35 14.31 7.79 -2.31
C ASP A 35 13.43 6.94 -1.37
N ASN A 36 14.07 6.21 -0.46
CA ASN A 36 13.37 5.35 0.51
C ASN A 36 12.25 6.09 1.27
N LEU A 37 12.53 7.32 1.73
CA LEU A 37 11.58 8.13 2.49
C LEU A 37 10.38 8.55 1.63
N GLY A 38 10.61 9.02 0.40
CA GLY A 38 9.54 9.44 -0.50
C GLY A 38 8.67 8.27 -0.94
N PHE A 39 9.26 7.11 -1.22
CA PHE A 39 8.50 5.88 -1.52
C PHE A 39 7.64 5.46 -0.33
N PHE A 40 8.16 5.50 0.91
CA PHE A 40 7.36 5.20 2.08
C PHE A 40 6.21 6.19 2.28
N ARG A 41 6.53 7.49 2.39
CA ARG A 41 5.55 8.53 2.75
C ARG A 41 4.43 8.67 1.74
N ILE A 42 4.75 8.71 0.45
CA ILE A 42 3.75 8.90 -0.60
C ILE A 42 2.82 7.69 -0.67
N ASN A 43 3.36 6.47 -0.60
CA ASN A 43 2.50 5.28 -0.61
C ASN A 43 1.64 5.19 0.66
N MET A 44 2.17 5.51 1.84
CA MET A 44 1.36 5.55 3.06
C MET A 44 0.21 6.57 2.94
N GLN A 45 0.47 7.79 2.46
CA GLN A 45 -0.58 8.80 2.27
C GLN A 45 -1.66 8.34 1.27
N ILE A 46 -1.26 7.73 0.15
CA ILE A 46 -2.21 7.21 -0.83
C ILE A 46 -3.05 6.10 -0.20
N ASN A 47 -2.41 5.14 0.49
CA ASN A 47 -3.08 3.98 1.07
C ASN A 47 -4.06 4.40 2.18
N ASP A 48 -3.60 5.24 3.10
CA ASP A 48 -4.38 5.77 4.22
C ASP A 48 -5.62 6.51 3.70
N ASN A 49 -5.43 7.46 2.78
CA ASN A 49 -6.55 8.24 2.24
C ASN A 49 -7.58 7.38 1.50
N VAL A 50 -7.15 6.38 0.71
CA VAL A 50 -8.07 5.51 -0.03
C VAL A 50 -8.85 4.60 0.91
N LEU A 51 -8.18 3.99 1.89
CA LEU A 51 -8.82 3.07 2.84
C LEU A 51 -9.76 3.82 3.80
N GLU A 52 -9.33 4.96 4.34
CA GLU A 52 -10.16 5.78 5.22
C GLU A 52 -11.36 6.37 4.47
N ALA A 53 -11.18 6.88 3.25
CA ALA A 53 -12.30 7.37 2.44
C ALA A 53 -13.28 6.23 2.12
N SER A 54 -12.78 5.03 1.80
CA SER A 54 -13.60 3.85 1.57
C SER A 54 -14.45 3.50 2.79
N ALA A 55 -13.85 3.50 3.98
CA ALA A 55 -14.55 3.23 5.24
C ALA A 55 -15.62 4.30 5.52
N LYS A 56 -15.28 5.59 5.37
CA LYS A 56 -16.20 6.71 5.64
C LYS A 56 -17.39 6.78 4.69
N THR A 57 -17.25 6.33 3.45
CA THR A 57 -18.34 6.38 2.46
C THR A 57 -19.04 5.04 2.26
N GLY A 58 -18.81 4.05 3.14
CA GLY A 58 -19.54 2.79 3.12
C GLY A 58 -19.24 1.90 1.91
N VAL A 59 -18.00 1.93 1.40
CA VAL A 59 -17.54 0.97 0.38
C VAL A 59 -17.67 -0.45 0.94
N LYS A 60 -18.25 -1.36 0.16
CA LYS A 60 -18.53 -2.74 0.60
C LYS A 60 -17.29 -3.63 0.55
N LYS A 61 -16.37 -3.36 -0.38
CA LYS A 61 -15.14 -4.15 -0.54
C LYS A 61 -14.05 -3.33 -1.22
N VAL A 62 -12.85 -3.38 -0.67
CA VAL A 62 -11.63 -2.84 -1.27
C VAL A 62 -10.70 -4.00 -1.60
N ILE A 63 -10.14 -3.99 -2.82
CA ILE A 63 -9.06 -4.91 -3.23
C ILE A 63 -7.84 -4.06 -3.51
N SER A 64 -6.84 -4.14 -2.64
CA SER A 64 -5.58 -3.40 -2.76
C SER A 64 -4.48 -4.28 -3.35
N CYS A 65 -3.68 -3.72 -4.25
CA CYS A 65 -2.58 -4.45 -4.87
C CYS A 65 -1.30 -4.36 -4.04
N LEU A 66 -0.83 -5.52 -3.55
CA LEU A 66 0.47 -5.70 -2.89
C LEU A 66 1.59 -5.98 -3.90
N SER A 67 2.77 -6.38 -3.43
CA SER A 67 3.92 -6.72 -4.28
C SER A 67 4.70 -7.87 -3.66
N THR A 68 5.36 -8.70 -4.47
CA THR A 68 6.22 -9.79 -3.98
C THR A 68 7.45 -9.28 -3.21
N CYS A 69 7.87 -8.04 -3.45
CA CYS A 69 9.00 -7.43 -2.77
C CYS A 69 8.71 -7.06 -1.30
N ILE A 70 7.49 -7.33 -0.82
CA ILE A 70 7.13 -7.17 0.59
C ILE A 70 7.58 -8.35 1.44
N PHE A 71 7.89 -9.51 0.87
CA PHE A 71 8.28 -10.67 1.66
C PHE A 71 9.66 -10.47 2.31
N PRO A 72 9.95 -11.17 3.43
CA PRO A 72 11.24 -11.06 4.09
C PRO A 72 12.40 -11.44 3.17
N ASP A 73 13.51 -10.72 3.27
CA ASP A 73 14.73 -10.99 2.50
C ASP A 73 15.35 -12.34 2.85
N LYS A 74 15.48 -12.60 4.15
CA LYS A 74 15.98 -13.87 4.68
C LYS A 74 14.80 -14.76 5.04
N THR A 75 14.40 -15.64 4.14
CA THR A 75 13.24 -16.52 4.32
C THR A 75 13.43 -17.90 3.67
N THR A 76 12.46 -18.80 3.88
CA THR A 76 12.41 -20.14 3.29
C THR A 76 11.52 -20.17 2.05
N TYR A 77 11.73 -21.14 1.17
CA TYR A 77 10.92 -21.33 -0.04
C TYR A 77 10.16 -22.67 0.00
N PRO A 78 8.95 -22.75 -0.59
CA PRO A 78 8.21 -21.65 -1.24
C PRO A 78 7.70 -20.62 -0.23
N ILE A 79 7.51 -19.38 -0.70
CA ILE A 79 6.93 -18.30 0.11
C ILE A 79 5.41 -18.35 -0.02
N ASP A 80 4.69 -18.25 1.09
CA ASP A 80 3.23 -18.12 1.13
C ASP A 80 2.76 -16.84 1.85
N GLU A 81 1.46 -16.55 1.79
CA GLU A 81 0.85 -15.33 2.31
C GLU A 81 1.02 -15.16 3.83
N THR A 82 1.21 -16.25 4.59
CA THR A 82 1.41 -16.19 6.05
C THR A 82 2.78 -15.63 6.42
N MET A 83 3.71 -15.56 5.44
CA MET A 83 5.10 -15.17 5.65
C MET A 83 5.36 -13.68 5.48
N VAL A 84 4.36 -12.87 5.08
CA VAL A 84 4.51 -11.44 4.76
C VAL A 84 5.23 -10.66 5.85
N HIS A 85 4.94 -10.93 7.13
CA HIS A 85 5.49 -10.17 8.26
C HIS A 85 6.61 -10.90 9.02
N ASN A 86 7.09 -12.05 8.52
CA ASN A 86 8.07 -12.91 9.21
C ASN A 86 9.53 -12.45 9.03
N GLY A 87 9.79 -11.16 9.22
CA GLY A 87 11.13 -10.55 9.09
C GLY A 87 11.16 -9.38 8.11
N PRO A 88 12.28 -8.64 8.04
CA PRO A 88 12.40 -7.43 7.22
C PRO A 88 12.50 -7.77 5.71
N PRO A 89 11.90 -6.94 4.83
CA PRO A 89 12.08 -7.03 3.39
C PRO A 89 13.49 -6.59 2.97
N HIS A 90 13.85 -6.80 1.70
CA HIS A 90 15.15 -6.41 1.17
C HIS A 90 15.36 -4.88 1.27
N SER A 91 16.61 -4.47 1.54
CA SER A 91 16.95 -3.08 1.85
C SER A 91 16.78 -2.12 0.66
N SER A 92 16.85 -2.62 -0.57
CA SER A 92 16.79 -1.79 -1.78
C SER A 92 15.44 -1.14 -2.06
N ASN A 93 14.37 -1.64 -1.44
CA ASN A 93 13.00 -1.20 -1.64
C ASN A 93 12.23 -1.07 -0.31
N TYR A 94 12.97 -0.91 0.78
CA TYR A 94 12.47 -1.02 2.15
C TYR A 94 11.23 -0.17 2.42
N GLY A 95 11.27 1.12 2.07
CA GLY A 95 10.17 2.06 2.27
C GLY A 95 8.93 1.72 1.46
N TYR A 96 9.10 1.32 0.20
CA TYR A 96 7.99 0.84 -0.63
C TYR A 96 7.40 -0.47 -0.06
N ALA A 97 8.26 -1.42 0.32
CA ALA A 97 7.87 -2.71 0.86
C ALA A 97 7.04 -2.56 2.15
N TYR A 98 7.51 -1.76 3.11
CA TYR A 98 6.76 -1.49 4.33
C TYR A 98 5.46 -0.75 4.08
N ALA A 99 5.44 0.26 3.20
CA ALA A 99 4.21 0.96 2.87
C ALA A 99 3.15 0.01 2.27
N LYS A 100 3.57 -0.99 1.48
CA LYS A 100 2.69 -2.05 0.99
C LYS A 100 2.28 -3.04 2.08
N ARG A 101 3.17 -3.45 2.99
CA ARG A 101 2.82 -4.29 4.16
C ARG A 101 1.76 -3.64 5.05
N MET A 102 1.80 -2.32 5.21
CA MET A 102 0.81 -1.62 6.05
C MET A 102 -0.60 -1.67 5.46
N ILE A 103 -0.77 -1.87 4.14
CA ILE A 103 -2.10 -2.10 3.55
C ILE A 103 -2.74 -3.35 4.16
N ASP A 104 -1.98 -4.43 4.33
CA ASP A 104 -2.47 -5.66 4.93
C ASP A 104 -2.96 -5.43 6.37
N VAL A 105 -2.18 -4.68 7.16
CA VAL A 105 -2.55 -4.30 8.54
C VAL A 105 -3.81 -3.43 8.58
N MET A 106 -3.92 -2.45 7.69
CA MET A 106 -5.07 -1.53 7.64
C MET A 106 -6.36 -2.19 7.12
N ASN A 107 -6.26 -3.34 6.44
CA ASN A 107 -7.39 -4.08 5.90
C ASN A 107 -7.99 -5.12 6.87
N GLN A 108 -7.37 -5.35 8.04
CA GLN A 108 -7.89 -6.22 9.09
C GLN A 108 -8.90 -5.49 9.97
#